data_AF-A0A7C1SIL3-F1
#
_entry.id   AF-A0A7C1SIL3-F1
#
_cell.length_a   1.000
_cell.length_b   1.000
_cell.length_c   1.000
_cell.angle_alpha   90.00
_cell.angle_beta   90.00
_cell.angle_gamma   90.00
#
_symmetry.space_group_name_H-M   'P 1'
#
loop_
_entity.id
_entity.type
_entity.pdbx_description
1 polymer ?
#
loop_
_entity_poly.entity_id
_entity_poly.type
_entity_poly.pdbx_seq_one_letter_code
_entity_poly.pdbx_strand_id
1 'polypeptide(L)' 'MVVWKEQKHYVSQCLNVDVSSFGDTKDEAMQNLKEAVELYFEDESELVLTTPTYR' A
#
# COMPACT_ATOMS: atom_id res chain seq x y z
N MET A 1 11.16 2.57 -3.23
CA MET A 1 9.91 3.09 -3.82
C MET A 1 10.25 3.83 -5.10
N VAL A 2 9.44 3.67 -6.13
CA VAL A 2 9.61 4.33 -7.44
C VAL A 2 8.34 5.11 -7.76
N VAL A 3 8.50 6.28 -8.39
CA VAL A 3 7.38 7.13 -8.81
C VAL A 3 7.64 7.61 -10.23
N TRP A 4 6.67 7.42 -11.12
CA TRP A 4 6.74 7.89 -12.50
C TRP A 4 5.39 8.48 -12.94
N LYS A 5 5.43 9.29 -14.01
CA LYS A 5 4.21 9.85 -14.59
C LYS A 5 3.70 8.90 -15.66
N GLU A 6 2.49 8.40 -15.49
CA GLU A 6 1.79 7.61 -16.48
C GLU A 6 0.60 8.42 -17.03
N GLN A 7 0.74 8.86 -18.27
CA GLN A 7 -0.24 9.71 -18.95
C GLN A 7 -0.54 11.00 -18.15
N LYS A 8 -1.70 11.06 -17.49
CA LYS A 8 -2.17 12.20 -16.71
C LYS A 8 -1.89 12.09 -15.22
N HIS A 9 -1.62 10.89 -14.71
CA HIS A 9 -1.46 10.62 -13.29
C HIS A 9 -0.01 10.26 -12.95
N TYR A 10 0.33 10.33 -11.67
CA TYR A 10 1.55 9.78 -11.12
C TYR A 10 1.24 8.41 -10.53
N VAL A 11 2.06 7.43 -10.87
CA VAL A 11 2.01 6.08 -10.32
C VAL A 11 3.18 5.92 -9.37
N SER A 12 2.93 5.35 -8.21
CA SER A 12 3.89 5.05 -7.17
C SER A 12 3.84 3.56 -6.85
N GLN A 13 5.01 2.91 -6.77
CA GLN A 13 5.08 1.48 -6.49
C GLN A 13 6.15 1.18 -5.44
N CYS A 14 5.80 0.28 -4.51
CA CYS A 14 6.76 -0.32 -3.61
C CYS A 14 7.49 -1.45 -4.32
N LEU A 15 8.83 -1.49 -4.24
CA LEU A 15 9.61 -2.56 -4.87
C LEU A 15 9.75 -3.80 -3.96
N ASN A 16 9.39 -3.64 -2.68
CA ASN A 16 9.57 -4.66 -1.65
C ASN A 16 8.31 -5.50 -1.43
N VAL A 17 7.14 -4.95 -1.75
CA VAL A 17 5.83 -5.59 -1.63
C VAL A 17 5.03 -5.27 -2.87
N ASP A 18 4.11 -6.15 -3.25
CA ASP A 18 3.28 -5.99 -4.46
C ASP A 18 2.14 -4.98 -4.21
N VAL A 19 2.51 -3.76 -3.86
CA VAL A 19 1.60 -2.64 -3.56
C VAL A 19 1.98 -1.44 -4.43
N SER A 20 0.99 -0.93 -5.14
CA SER A 20 1.09 0.27 -5.96
C SER A 20 -0.10 1.19 -5.74
N SER A 21 0.11 2.48 -5.95
CA SER A 21 -0.93 3.50 -5.89
C SER A 21 -0.74 4.55 -6.99
N PHE A 22 -1.70 5.47 -7.10
CA PHE A 22 -1.68 6.55 -8.08
C PHE A 22 -2.30 7.83 -7.50
N GLY A 23 -2.00 8.96 -8.14
CA GLY A 23 -2.53 10.28 -7.77
C GLY A 23 -2.32 11.32 -8.87
N ASP A 24 -3.00 12.46 -8.78
CA ASP A 24 -2.87 13.55 -9.75
C ASP A 24 -1.55 14.31 -9.56
N THR A 25 -0.99 14.24 -8.36
CA THR A 25 0.32 14.79 -8.01
C THR A 25 1.26 13.71 -7.47
N LYS A 26 2.57 14.00 -7.49
CA LYS A 26 3.57 13.09 -6.91
C LYS A 26 3.32 12.86 -5.42
N ASP A 27 2.99 13.92 -4.70
CA ASP A 27 2.78 13.88 -3.25
C ASP A 27 1.56 13.03 -2.90
N GLU A 28 0.47 13.20 -3.64
CA GLU A 28 -0.74 12.37 -3.50
C GLU A 28 -0.46 10.90 -3.79
N ALA A 29 0.20 10.59 -4.91
CA ALA A 29 0.56 9.21 -5.23
C ALA A 29 1.45 8.58 -4.14
N MET A 30 2.37 9.35 -3.55
CA MET A 30 3.21 8.88 -2.43
C MET A 30 2.42 8.68 -1.14
N GLN A 31 1.51 9.59 -0.82
CA GLN A 31 0.68 9.52 0.38
C GLN A 31 -0.26 8.32 0.31
N ASN A 32 -0.93 8.13 -0.84
CA ASN A 32 -1.78 6.97 -1.08
C ASN A 32 -0.99 5.65 -1.05
N LEU A 33 0.24 5.61 -1.58
CA LEU A 33 1.09 4.43 -1.47
C LEU A 33 1.46 4.11 -0.03
N LYS A 34 1.74 5.14 0.78
CA LYS A 34 2.10 4.96 2.19
C LYS A 34 0.94 4.33 2.96
N GLU A 35 -0.27 4.86 2.81
CA GLU A 35 -1.46 4.30 3.45
C GLU A 35 -1.75 2.87 2.99
N ALA A 36 -1.64 2.60 1.67
CA ALA A 36 -1.84 1.25 1.15
C ALA A 36 -0.82 0.23 1.69
N VAL A 37 0.44 0.66 1.86
CA VAL A 37 1.49 -0.18 2.45
C VAL A 37 1.27 -0.38 3.95
N GLU A 38 0.85 0.65 4.68
CA GLU A 38 0.49 0.54 6.11
C GLU A 38 -0.65 -0.47 6.30
N LEU A 39 -1.73 -0.35 5.52
CA LEU A 39 -2.85 -1.30 5.53
C LEU A 39 -2.41 -2.73 5.19
N TYR A 40 -1.55 -2.91 4.18
CA TYR A 40 -1.02 -4.22 3.81
C TYR A 40 -0.32 -4.92 4.99
N PHE A 41 0.47 -4.18 5.77
CA PHE A 41 1.16 -4.74 6.94
C PHE A 41 0.26 -4.86 8.18
N GLU A 42 -0.77 -4.02 8.30
CA GLU A 42 -1.79 -4.15 9.33
C GLU A 42 -2.63 -5.42 9.12
N ASP A 43 -3.04 -5.74 7.89
CA ASP A 43 -3.76 -6.98 7.54
C ASP A 43 -2.96 -8.25 7.89
N GLU A 44 -1.64 -8.24 7.68
CA GLU A 44 -0.77 -9.36 8.09
C GLU A 44 -0.75 -9.56 9.62
N SER A 45 -1.00 -8.50 10.39
CA SER A 45 -1.03 -8.54 11.86
C SER A 45 -2.39 -8.98 12.43
N GLU A 46 -3.49 -8.72 11.72
CA GLU A 46 -4.85 -8.98 12.23
C GLU A 46 -5.26 -10.47 12.15
N LEU A 47 -4.57 -11.26 11.32
CA LEU A 47 -4.76 -12.72 11.22
C LEU A 47 -4.38 -13.51 12.48
N VAL A 48 -3.81 -12.88 13.50
CA VAL A 48 -3.35 -13.54 14.74
C VAL A 48 -4.42 -13.58 15.85
N LEU A 49 -5.55 -12.86 15.74
CA LEU A 49 -6.51 -12.72 16.85
C LEU A 49 -7.90 -13.33 16.62
N THR A 50 -8.19 -13.92 15.46
CA THR A 50 -9.53 -14.47 15.16
C THR A 50 -9.60 -15.98 15.01
N THR A 51 -8.53 -16.75 15.27
CA THR A 51 -8.72 -18.18 15.54
C THR A 51 -9.44 -18.31 16.88
N PRO A 52 -10.70 -18.77 16.95
CA PRO A 52 -11.23 -19.20 18.22
C PRO A 52 -10.45 -20.47 18.56
N THR A 53 -9.52 -20.34 19.51
CA THR A 53 -8.83 -21.48 20.10
C THR A 53 -9.89 -22.34 20.79
N TYR A 54 -10.48 -23.28 20.05
CA TYR A 54 -11.27 -24.35 20.63
C TYR A 54 -10.28 -25.38 21.18
N ARG A 55 -9.95 -25.22 22.46
CA ARG A 55 -9.38 -26.28 23.29
C ARG A 55 -10.06 -26.30 24.65
#